data_AF-A0A3A4A5V6-F1
#
_entry.id   AF-A0A3A4A5V6-F1
#
_cell.length_a   1.000
_cell.length_b   1.000
_cell.length_c   1.000
_cell.angle_alpha   90.00
_cell.angle_beta   90.00
_cell.angle_gamma   90.00
#
_symmetry.space_group_name_H-M   'P 1'
#
loop_
_entity.id
_entity.type
_entity.pdbx_description
1 polymer ?
#
loop_
_entity_poly.entity_id
_entity_poly.type
_entity_poly.pdbx_seq_one_letter_code
_entity_poly.pdbx_strand_id
1 'polypeptide(L)'
;MSTTELRGRALAEATLEAIRREPHRFDPTAWRYDATMCFGAWAADLAGGRWLATPDDHGVLCLPDGRRAMSFESSLLLAEPAIDPPVWITHWEGHPVVHVQRRAALLLHLNPAVCHMQGGTLLFGDRNTPDTLAGLIEAAYDGGSDA
;
A
#
# COMPACT_ATOMS: atom_id res chain seq x y z
N MET A 1 -14.21 0.14 21.64
CA MET A 1 -13.23 1.23 21.43
C MET A 1 -13.18 1.49 19.94
N SER A 2 -13.58 2.68 19.48
CA SER A 2 -13.46 3.03 18.06
C SER A 2 -11.98 3.25 17.79
N THR A 3 -11.30 2.24 17.26
CA THR A 3 -10.00 2.41 16.62
C THR A 3 -10.23 3.36 15.47
N THR A 4 -9.81 4.62 15.62
CA THR A 4 -9.82 5.58 14.51
C THR A 4 -9.10 4.93 13.34
N GLU A 5 -9.81 4.69 12.23
CA GLU A 5 -9.19 4.15 11.04
C GLU A 5 -8.08 5.12 10.60
N LEU A 6 -6.83 4.65 10.59
CA LEU A 6 -5.72 5.46 10.11
C LEU A 6 -5.96 5.77 8.63
N ARG A 7 -6.04 7.06 8.30
CA ARG A 7 -6.22 7.60 6.95
C ARG A 7 -5.41 8.90 6.80
N GLY A 8 -5.18 9.31 5.55
CA GLY A 8 -4.51 10.57 5.22
C GLY A 8 -3.12 10.68 5.86
N ARG A 9 -2.79 11.89 6.35
CA ARG A 9 -1.51 12.19 7.01
C ARG A 9 -1.18 11.25 8.17
N ALA A 10 -2.16 10.94 9.02
CA ALA A 10 -1.95 10.05 10.18
C ALA A 10 -1.53 8.64 9.75
N LEU A 11 -2.08 8.13 8.65
CA LEU A 11 -1.64 6.85 8.08
C LEU A 11 -0.23 6.97 7.49
N ALA A 12 0.07 8.05 6.77
CA ALA A 12 1.39 8.26 6.19
C ALA A 12 2.51 8.29 7.25
N GLU A 13 2.28 9.01 8.34
CA GLU A 13 3.19 9.10 9.49
C GLU A 13 3.35 7.74 10.18
N ALA A 14 2.25 7.03 10.43
CA ALA A 14 2.29 5.69 11.01
C ALA A 14 3.05 4.69 10.12
N THR A 15 2.88 4.81 8.80
CA THR A 15 3.58 4.00 7.80
C THR A 15 5.09 4.22 7.85
N LEU A 16 5.52 5.49 7.86
CA LEU A 16 6.93 5.85 7.97
C LEU A 16 7.55 5.34 9.27
N GLU A 17 6.84 5.47 10.38
CA GLU A 17 7.29 4.98 11.68
C GLU A 17 7.42 3.44 11.70
N ALA A 18 6.47 2.71 11.10
CA ALA A 18 6.56 1.25 10.98
C ALA A 18 7.80 0.83 10.16
N ILE A 19 8.05 1.51 9.03
CA ILE A 19 9.26 1.29 8.21
C ILE A 19 10.54 1.55 9.00
N ARG A 20 10.59 2.60 9.82
CA ARG A 20 11.76 2.91 10.66
C ARG A 20 12.04 1.84 11.73
N ARG A 21 10.99 1.18 12.24
CA ARG A 21 11.13 0.06 13.20
C ARG A 21 11.62 -1.21 12.54
N GLU A 22 11.23 -1.46 11.30
CA GLU A 22 11.57 -2.67 10.55
C GLU A 22 12.21 -2.34 9.18
N PRO A 23 13.37 -1.65 9.15
CA PRO A 23 13.93 -1.13 7.90
C PRO A 23 14.34 -2.24 6.92
N HIS A 24 14.66 -3.43 7.42
CA HIS A 24 15.00 -4.60 6.61
C HIS A 24 13.80 -5.19 5.83
N ARG A 25 12.58 -4.81 6.19
CA ARG A 25 11.33 -5.22 5.50
C ARG A 25 10.84 -4.15 4.52
N PHE A 26 11.55 -3.04 4.39
CA PHE A 26 11.19 -2.00 3.46
C PHE A 26 11.99 -2.15 2.17
N ASP A 27 11.25 -2.33 1.06
CA ASP A 27 11.81 -2.31 -0.29
C ASP A 27 10.90 -1.44 -1.16
N PRO A 28 11.32 -0.22 -1.56
CA PRO A 28 10.51 0.67 -2.37
C PRO A 28 10.23 0.10 -3.77
N THR A 29 11.00 -0.90 -4.23
CA THR A 29 10.89 -1.51 -5.56
C THR A 29 9.93 -2.69 -5.59
N ALA A 30 9.58 -3.26 -4.44
CA ALA A 30 8.72 -4.42 -4.31
C ALA A 30 7.42 -4.05 -3.61
N TRP A 31 6.28 -4.08 -4.32
CA TRP A 31 4.97 -3.84 -3.71
C TRP A 31 4.81 -4.68 -2.45
N ARG A 32 4.96 -6.00 -2.58
CA ARG A 32 5.09 -6.93 -1.46
C ARG A 32 5.74 -8.20 -2.00
N TYR A 33 6.85 -8.65 -1.41
CA TYR A 33 7.54 -9.85 -1.85
C TYR A 33 8.19 -10.56 -0.68
N ASP A 34 7.81 -11.81 -0.44
CA ASP A 34 8.26 -12.61 0.70
C ASP A 34 8.21 -11.80 2.02
N ALA A 35 9.36 -11.32 2.52
CA ALA A 35 9.48 -10.56 3.76
C ALA A 35 9.47 -9.03 3.61
N THR A 36 9.49 -8.49 2.39
CA THR A 36 9.61 -7.05 2.10
C THR A 36 8.33 -6.44 1.52
N MET A 37 8.17 -5.13 1.71
CA MET A 37 7.03 -4.33 1.25
C MET A 37 7.46 -2.90 0.94
N CYS A 38 6.83 -2.28 -0.05
CA CYS A 38 6.99 -0.85 -0.33
C CYS A 38 6.10 -0.01 0.60
N PHE A 39 6.23 1.32 0.51
CA PHE A 39 5.46 2.26 1.34
C PHE A 39 3.95 2.08 1.19
N GLY A 40 3.46 1.89 -0.04
CA GLY A 40 2.02 1.70 -0.29
C GLY A 40 1.47 0.40 0.30
N ALA A 41 2.27 -0.66 0.30
CA ALA A 41 1.88 -1.91 0.93
C ALA A 41 1.87 -1.82 2.45
N TRP A 42 2.86 -1.17 3.06
CA TRP A 42 2.82 -0.86 4.49
C TRP A 42 1.59 -0.04 4.87
N ALA A 43 1.26 0.99 4.09
CA ALA A 43 0.06 1.82 4.33
C ALA A 43 -1.23 1.00 4.21
N ALA A 44 -1.33 0.12 3.21
CA ALA A 44 -2.48 -0.76 3.06
C ALA A 44 -2.59 -1.78 4.20
N ASP A 45 -1.47 -2.36 4.65
CA ASP A 45 -1.42 -3.34 5.73
C ASP A 45 -1.84 -2.73 7.07
N LEU A 46 -1.27 -1.56 7.42
CA LEU A 46 -1.63 -0.82 8.64
C LEU A 46 -3.08 -0.34 8.65
N ALA A 47 -3.65 -0.12 7.46
CA ALA A 47 -5.07 0.23 7.31
C ALA A 47 -6.01 -0.99 7.41
N GLY A 48 -5.49 -2.19 7.63
CA GLY A 48 -6.27 -3.43 7.74
C GLY A 48 -6.58 -4.11 6.41
N GLY A 49 -5.83 -3.80 5.35
CA GLY A 49 -6.05 -4.36 4.02
C GLY A 49 -5.94 -5.89 4.00
N ARG A 50 -6.94 -6.53 3.41
CA ARG A 50 -6.94 -8.00 3.23
C ARG A 50 -6.25 -8.35 1.92
N TRP A 51 -5.09 -8.97 2.00
CA TRP A 51 -4.33 -9.40 0.83
C TRP A 51 -4.94 -10.63 0.16
N LEU A 52 -4.85 -10.71 -1.17
CA LEU A 52 -5.21 -11.92 -1.89
C LEU A 52 -4.23 -13.06 -1.57
N ALA A 53 -2.92 -12.75 -1.59
CA ALA A 53 -1.88 -13.68 -1.22
C ALA A 53 -1.45 -13.49 0.24
N THR A 54 -1.36 -14.58 1.00
CA THR A 54 -0.94 -14.57 2.41
C THR A 54 0.30 -15.44 2.62
N PRO A 55 1.22 -15.06 3.53
CA PRO A 55 2.37 -15.90 3.84
C PRO A 55 1.93 -17.22 4.48
N ASP A 56 2.59 -18.31 4.12
CA ASP A 56 2.52 -19.59 4.83
C ASP A 56 3.44 -19.59 6.08
N ASP A 57 3.57 -20.75 6.74
CA ASP A 57 4.44 -20.94 7.91
C ASP A 57 5.94 -20.69 7.63
N HIS A 58 6.33 -20.62 6.35
CA HIS A 58 7.68 -20.34 5.90
C HIS A 58 7.84 -18.92 5.34
N GLY A 59 6.79 -18.09 5.38
CA GLY A 59 6.79 -16.72 4.86
C GLY A 59 6.60 -16.62 3.34
N VAL A 60 6.30 -17.73 2.65
CA VAL A 60 6.07 -17.74 1.21
C VAL A 60 4.65 -17.27 0.92
N LEU A 61 4.51 -16.26 0.06
CA LEU A 61 3.20 -15.76 -0.34
C LEU A 61 2.45 -16.80 -1.19
N CYS A 62 1.28 -17.21 -0.70
CA CYS A 62 0.42 -18.20 -1.34
C CYS A 62 -0.98 -17.65 -1.59
N LEU A 63 -1.58 -18.08 -2.70
CA LEU A 63 -2.98 -17.84 -3.04
C LEU A 63 -3.92 -18.69 -2.17
N PRO A 64 -5.23 -18.40 -2.13
CA PRO A 64 -6.19 -19.17 -1.34
C PRO A 64 -6.27 -20.67 -1.70
N ASP A 65 -5.88 -21.04 -2.91
CA ASP A 65 -5.82 -22.44 -3.38
C ASP A 65 -4.50 -23.15 -3.04
N GLY A 66 -3.59 -22.48 -2.33
CA GLY A 66 -2.30 -23.00 -1.89
C GLY A 66 -1.17 -22.88 -2.91
N ARG A 67 -1.40 -22.35 -4.11
CA ARG A 67 -0.32 -22.07 -5.07
C ARG A 67 0.52 -20.88 -4.61
N ARG A 68 1.82 -20.91 -4.92
CA ARG A 68 2.70 -19.75 -4.73
C ARG A 68 2.21 -18.58 -5.60
N ALA A 69 2.09 -17.40 -4.99
CA ALA A 69 1.74 -16.17 -5.67
C ALA A 69 2.91 -15.70 -6.57
N MET A 70 2.61 -15.15 -7.74
CA MET A 70 3.60 -14.47 -8.57
C MET A 70 3.65 -12.99 -8.20
N SER A 71 4.54 -12.24 -8.86
CA SER A 71 4.76 -10.82 -8.59
C SER A 71 3.48 -9.99 -8.74
N PHE A 72 2.60 -10.32 -9.68
CA PHE A 72 1.35 -9.59 -9.85
C PHE A 72 0.39 -9.82 -8.69
N GLU A 73 0.15 -11.06 -8.29
CA GLU A 73 -0.82 -11.42 -7.24
C GLU A 73 -0.38 -10.94 -5.87
N SER A 74 0.93 -10.82 -5.65
CA SER A 74 1.50 -10.23 -4.43
C SER A 74 1.12 -8.75 -4.23
N SER A 75 0.72 -8.06 -5.32
CA SER A 75 0.27 -6.67 -5.29
C SER A 75 -1.25 -6.50 -5.12
N LEU A 76 -2.00 -7.60 -4.96
CA LEU A 76 -3.46 -7.57 -4.92
C LEU A 76 -4.02 -7.66 -3.51
N LEU A 77 -5.02 -6.83 -3.24
CA LEU A 77 -5.90 -6.89 -2.08
C LEU A 77 -7.27 -7.39 -2.52
N LEU A 78 -7.95 -8.12 -1.64
CA LEU A 78 -9.39 -8.37 -1.77
C LEU A 78 -10.13 -7.04 -1.71
N ALA A 79 -11.03 -6.83 -2.68
CA ALA A 79 -11.77 -5.58 -2.79
C ALA A 79 -12.68 -5.35 -1.58
N GLU A 80 -12.83 -4.09 -1.19
CA GLU A 80 -13.71 -3.63 -0.12
C GLU A 80 -14.58 -2.51 -0.68
N PRO A 81 -15.84 -2.78 -1.05
CA PRO A 81 -16.70 -1.80 -1.71
C PRO A 81 -16.96 -0.50 -0.93
N ALA A 82 -16.72 -0.50 0.38
CA ALA A 82 -16.80 0.70 1.22
C ALA A 82 -15.62 1.67 1.00
N ILE A 83 -14.50 1.18 0.45
CA ILE A 83 -13.28 1.94 0.20
C ILE A 83 -13.01 2.04 -1.30
N ASP A 84 -13.15 0.93 -2.03
CA ASP A 84 -12.77 0.81 -3.42
C ASP A 84 -13.88 1.28 -4.39
N PRO A 85 -13.59 2.26 -5.26
CA PRO A 85 -14.46 2.61 -6.36
C PRO A 85 -14.70 1.41 -7.28
N PRO A 86 -15.95 1.15 -7.73
CA PRO A 86 -16.27 0.02 -8.61
C PRO A 86 -15.41 -0.06 -9.88
N VAL A 87 -15.02 1.09 -10.43
CA VAL A 87 -14.16 1.18 -11.63
C VAL A 87 -12.74 0.65 -11.42
N TRP A 88 -12.29 0.52 -10.17
CA TRP A 88 -10.97 0.01 -9.84
C TRP A 88 -10.97 -1.45 -9.39
N ILE A 89 -12.14 -1.99 -9.09
CA ILE A 89 -12.33 -3.39 -8.73
C ILE A 89 -12.25 -4.22 -10.00
N THR A 90 -11.33 -5.18 -10.00
CA THR A 90 -11.16 -6.18 -11.06
C THR A 90 -11.44 -7.56 -10.48
N HIS A 91 -11.37 -8.61 -11.29
CA HIS A 91 -11.50 -9.98 -10.82
C HIS A 91 -10.23 -10.76 -11.15
N TRP A 92 -9.75 -11.52 -10.18
CA TRP A 92 -8.65 -12.46 -10.34
C TRP A 92 -9.06 -13.81 -9.78
N GLU A 93 -9.09 -14.83 -10.63
CA GLU A 93 -9.44 -16.21 -10.25
C GLU A 93 -10.73 -16.32 -9.41
N GLY A 94 -11.74 -15.53 -9.77
CA GLY A 94 -13.05 -15.50 -9.08
C GLY A 94 -13.11 -14.60 -7.85
N HIS A 95 -12.02 -13.95 -7.45
CA HIS A 95 -11.98 -13.00 -6.35
C HIS A 95 -12.06 -11.56 -6.86
N PRO A 96 -12.94 -10.71 -6.30
CA PRO A 96 -12.91 -9.28 -6.56
C PRO A 96 -11.68 -8.68 -5.86
N VAL A 97 -10.84 -7.98 -6.63
CA VAL A 97 -9.54 -7.50 -6.18
C VAL A 97 -9.26 -6.07 -6.62
N VAL A 98 -8.40 -5.40 -5.86
CA VAL A 98 -7.86 -4.08 -6.18
C VAL A 98 -6.33 -4.13 -6.08
N HIS A 99 -5.64 -3.40 -6.95
CA HIS A 99 -4.19 -3.25 -6.86
C HIS A 99 -3.83 -2.38 -5.65
N VAL A 100 -2.85 -2.81 -4.86
CA VAL A 100 -2.44 -2.16 -3.60
C VAL A 100 -2.18 -0.67 -3.77
N GLN A 101 -1.53 -0.27 -4.86
CA GLN A 101 -1.23 1.13 -5.12
C GLN A 101 -2.47 2.02 -5.17
N ARG A 102 -3.56 1.53 -5.78
CA ARG A 102 -4.83 2.27 -5.88
C ARG A 102 -5.46 2.42 -4.51
N ARG A 103 -5.50 1.33 -3.74
CA ARG A 103 -6.01 1.33 -2.37
C ARG A 103 -5.18 2.27 -1.48
N ALA A 104 -3.85 2.17 -1.53
CA ALA A 104 -2.94 3.00 -0.75
C ALA A 104 -3.15 4.49 -1.05
N ALA A 105 -3.28 4.87 -2.32
CA ALA A 105 -3.56 6.25 -2.69
C ALA A 105 -4.86 6.78 -2.06
N LEU A 106 -5.94 6.00 -2.07
CA LEU A 106 -7.20 6.37 -1.40
C LEU A 106 -7.02 6.51 0.10
N LEU A 107 -6.41 5.51 0.73
CA LEU A 107 -6.22 5.47 2.18
C LEU A 107 -5.37 6.66 2.68
N LEU A 108 -4.39 7.08 1.88
CA LEU A 108 -3.53 8.22 2.15
C LEU A 108 -4.17 9.56 1.71
N HIS A 109 -5.41 9.57 1.20
CA HIS A 109 -6.06 10.76 0.63
C HIS A 109 -5.22 11.47 -0.44
N LEU A 110 -4.44 10.69 -1.21
CA LEU A 110 -3.62 11.21 -2.29
C LEU A 110 -4.44 11.21 -3.57
N ASN A 111 -4.34 12.28 -4.36
CA ASN A 111 -5.01 12.34 -5.66
C ASN A 111 -4.38 11.31 -6.61
N PRO A 112 -5.10 10.25 -7.04
CA PRO A 112 -4.56 9.20 -7.90
C PRO A 112 -4.20 9.69 -9.31
N ALA A 113 -4.77 10.82 -9.76
CA ALA A 113 -4.48 11.43 -11.05
C ALA A 113 -3.17 12.23 -11.04
N VAL A 114 -2.77 12.76 -9.88
CA VAL A 114 -1.50 13.50 -9.67
C VAL A 114 -0.40 12.57 -9.20
N CYS A 115 -0.75 11.57 -8.39
CA CYS A 115 0.11 10.45 -8.07
C CYS A 115 0.19 9.54 -9.30
N HIS A 116 0.87 9.93 -10.38
CA HIS A 116 1.16 9.05 -11.52
C HIS A 116 1.56 7.67 -11.00
N MET A 117 0.63 6.73 -11.12
CA MET A 117 0.71 5.38 -10.56
C MET A 117 1.74 4.51 -11.29
N GLN A 118 2.68 5.12 -12.02
CA GLN A 118 3.80 4.48 -12.70
C GLN A 118 5.09 4.94 -12.06
N GLY A 119 5.76 4.07 -11.30
CA GLY A 119 7.20 4.03 -10.98
C GLY A 119 7.98 5.31 -10.67
N GLY A 120 7.34 6.46 -10.47
CA GLY A 120 7.98 7.77 -10.54
C GLY A 120 7.20 8.88 -9.85
N THR A 121 6.18 8.55 -9.05
CA THR A 121 5.63 9.50 -8.08
C THR A 121 6.25 9.38 -6.71
N LEU A 122 6.39 10.53 -6.09
CA LEU A 122 7.33 10.77 -5.01
C LEU A 122 7.21 9.74 -3.88
N LEU A 123 6.01 9.37 -3.40
CA LEU A 123 5.84 8.42 -2.27
C LEU A 123 5.92 6.93 -2.64
N PHE A 124 5.75 6.57 -3.92
CA PHE A 124 5.82 5.19 -4.41
C PHE A 124 7.00 4.94 -5.35
N GLY A 125 7.97 5.86 -5.36
CA GLY A 125 9.16 5.78 -6.19
C GLY A 125 10.15 4.74 -5.66
N ASP A 126 10.84 4.09 -6.59
CA ASP A 126 11.89 3.09 -6.35
C ASP A 126 13.11 3.63 -5.60
N ARG A 127 13.33 4.95 -5.63
CA ARG A 127 14.44 5.64 -4.95
C ARG A 127 14.12 6.09 -3.53
N ASN A 128 12.96 5.73 -3.01
CA ASN A 128 12.56 6.19 -1.69
C ASN A 128 13.36 5.54 -0.57
N THR A 129 13.85 6.39 0.32
CA THR A 129 14.38 6.05 1.63
C THR A 129 13.40 6.54 2.69
N PRO A 130 13.50 6.09 3.95
CA PRO A 130 12.70 6.65 5.04
C PRO A 130 12.84 8.17 5.17
N ASP A 131 14.03 8.72 4.94
CA ASP A 131 14.27 10.16 5.04
C ASP A 131 13.65 10.94 3.88
N THR A 132 13.72 10.42 2.66
CA THR A 132 13.05 11.06 1.51
C THR A 132 11.53 11.00 1.69
N LEU A 133 10.99 9.86 2.17
CA LEU A 133 9.57 9.73 2.49
C LEU A 133 9.11 10.76 3.52
N ALA A 134 9.90 11.00 4.58
CA ALA A 134 9.58 12.02 5.58
C ALA A 134 9.38 13.40 4.96
N GLY A 135 10.34 13.87 4.14
CA GLY A 135 10.22 15.18 3.48
C GLY A 135 9.07 15.26 2.49
N LEU A 136 8.74 14.15 1.82
CA LEU A 136 7.63 14.07 0.88
C LEU A 136 6.26 14.05 1.55
N ILE A 137 6.14 13.41 2.71
CA ILE A 137 4.91 13.44 3.51
C ILE A 137 4.64 14.87 3.97
N GLU A 138 5.63 15.56 4.54
CA GLU A 138 5.48 16.98 4.93
C GLU A 138 5.03 17.83 3.73
N ALA A 139 5.71 17.73 2.58
CA ALA A 139 5.34 18.48 1.38
C ALA A 139 3.94 18.15 0.84
N ALA A 140 3.50 16.89 0.94
CA ALA A 140 2.20 16.45 0.44
C ALA A 140 1.02 16.94 1.29
N TYR A 141 1.22 17.19 2.59
CA TYR A 141 0.15 17.56 3.52
C TYR A 141 0.24 18.99 4.07
N ASP A 142 1.40 19.65 3.99
CA ASP A 142 1.56 21.07 4.37
C ASP A 142 1.25 22.05 3.24
N GLY A 143 0.99 21.55 2.02
CA GLY A 143 0.67 22.32 0.81
C GLY A 143 -0.71 23.02 0.79
N GLY A 144 -1.33 23.24 1.95
CA GLY A 144 -2.39 24.23 2.16
C GLY A 144 -3.82 23.84 1.71
N SER A 145 -4.76 24.03 2.64
CA SER A 145 -6.01 24.73 2.32
C SER A 145 -5.69 25.96 1.46
N ASP A 146 -6.43 26.14 0.37
CA ASP A 146 -6.37 27.23 -0.64
C ASP A 146 -5.54 26.95 -1.90
N ALA A 147 -6.13 26.18 -2.82
CA ALA A 147 -6.21 26.47 -4.26
C ALA A 147 -7.50 25.88 -4.85
#